data_AF-A0A379SFS3-F1
#
_entry.id   AF-A0A379SFS3-F1
#
_cell.length_a   1.000
_cell.length_b   1.000
_cell.length_c   1.000
_cell.angle_alpha   90.00
_cell.angle_beta   90.00
_cell.angle_gamma   90.00
#
_symmetry.space_group_name_H-M   'P 1'
#
loop_
_entity.id
_entity.type
_entity.pdbx_description
1 polymer ?
#
loop_
_entity_poly.entity_id
_entity_poly.type
_entity_poly.pdbx_seq_one_letter_code
_entity_poly.pdbx_strand_id
1 'polypeptide(L)'
;MAAHDRMDLNVRSQAFLKDFYHFCKNSCEMWYIKDANHHLVDASFAFFSRFSLLNVTAANLSSIQNALFPSGQGDLAMRAFEKQAILENKEILIYTCGYLRDSDGCNAFILKMNKMYCSGLEYTFVNVIDVASYDSINEWIPYLLTDMKINNSDVQLSNFRKVTPLTLVSQDEWDVAWLLICGYTIRNIAVILNFNKSTIESRIDNVYMNLQVVNKIGLLRVAKFYGWIRFVPERYSSEPFLFKID
;
A
#
# COMPACT_ATOMS: atom_id res chain seq x y z
N MET A 1 49.15 -13.31 17.38
CA MET A 1 48.17 -12.20 17.51
C MET A 1 48.00 -11.61 16.13
N ALA A 2 46.85 -11.84 15.49
CA ALA A 2 46.59 -11.27 14.16
C ALA A 2 46.51 -9.74 14.30
N ALA A 3 47.25 -9.03 13.45
CA ALA A 3 47.25 -7.58 13.40
C ALA A 3 45.84 -7.11 12.99
N HIS A 4 45.30 -6.17 13.76
CA HIS A 4 44.02 -5.52 13.48
C HIS A 4 44.10 -4.89 12.09
N ASP A 5 43.27 -5.35 11.15
CA ASP A 5 43.23 -4.80 9.81
C ASP A 5 42.64 -3.38 9.89
N ARG A 6 43.25 -2.41 9.21
CA ARG A 6 42.83 -0.99 9.25
C ARG A 6 41.45 -0.75 8.64
N MET A 7 40.84 -1.78 8.06
CA MET A 7 39.49 -1.79 7.49
C MET A 7 38.40 -2.20 8.49
N ASP A 8 38.75 -2.70 9.68
CA ASP A 8 37.74 -2.98 10.70
C ASP A 8 37.21 -1.66 11.26
N LEU A 9 35.89 -1.43 11.10
CA LEU A 9 35.18 -0.38 11.83
C LEU A 9 35.55 -0.50 13.31
N ASN A 10 35.77 0.62 14.01
CA ASN A 10 36.05 0.55 15.43
C ASN A 10 34.93 -0.23 16.15
N VAL A 11 35.27 -0.96 17.22
CA VAL A 11 34.32 -1.84 17.94
C VAL A 11 33.02 -1.13 18.32
N ARG A 12 33.08 0.17 18.64
CA ARG A 12 31.92 1.00 18.97
C ARG A 12 31.04 1.29 17.75
N SER A 13 31.62 1.53 16.58
CA SER A 13 30.90 1.75 15.32
C SER A 13 30.21 0.47 14.85
N GLN A 14 30.85 -0.69 15.01
CA GLN A 14 30.22 -1.98 14.71
C GLN A 14 29.03 -2.27 15.64
N ALA A 15 29.19 -2.02 16.95
CA ALA A 15 28.12 -2.17 17.93
C ALA A 15 26.95 -1.23 17.63
N PHE A 16 27.23 0.06 17.37
CA PHE A 16 26.20 1.02 17.00
C PHE A 16 25.47 0.62 15.71
N LEU A 17 26.19 0.21 14.66
CA LEU A 17 25.58 -0.22 13.40
C LEU A 17 24.63 -1.41 13.62
N LYS A 18 25.06 -2.39 14.44
CA LYS A 18 24.24 -3.54 14.80
C LYS A 18 22.99 -3.12 15.56
N ASP A 19 23.13 -2.27 16.58
CA ASP A 19 22.01 -1.82 17.40
C ASP A 19 21.04 -0.94 16.60
N PHE A 20 21.56 -0.06 15.75
CA PHE A 20 20.77 0.79 14.86
C PHE A 20 20.03 -0.03 13.81
N TYR A 21 20.69 -0.98 13.16
CA TYR A 21 20.04 -1.87 12.22
C TYR A 21 18.95 -2.70 12.90
N HIS A 22 19.22 -3.23 14.10
CA HIS A 22 18.20 -3.93 14.89
C HIS A 22 17.03 -3.02 15.26
N PHE A 23 17.28 -1.77 15.64
CA PHE A 23 16.22 -0.78 15.89
C PHE A 23 15.37 -0.54 14.64
N CYS A 24 15.99 -0.25 13.49
CA CYS A 24 15.29 -0.04 12.22
C CYS A 24 14.49 -1.27 11.78
N LYS A 25 15.05 -2.48 11.99
CA LYS A 25 14.41 -3.75 11.67
C LYS A 25 13.12 -3.97 12.46
N ASN A 26 13.13 -3.59 13.73
CA ASN A 26 12.01 -3.71 14.68
C ASN A 26 11.12 -2.46 14.73
N SER A 27 11.39 -1.44 13.91
CA SER A 27 10.54 -0.26 13.82
C SER A 27 9.16 -0.62 13.26
N CYS A 28 8.18 0.24 13.50
CA CYS A 28 6.83 0.09 12.93
C CYS A 28 6.75 0.49 11.45
N GLU A 29 7.83 1.05 10.89
CA GLU A 29 7.89 1.46 9.49
C GLU A 29 8.05 0.24 8.58
N MET A 30 7.29 0.23 7.50
CA MET A 30 7.35 -0.84 6.51
C MET A 30 8.36 -0.44 5.44
N TRP A 31 9.46 -1.20 5.35
CA TRP A 31 10.45 -1.01 4.31
C TRP A 31 11.00 -2.34 3.80
N TYR A 32 11.52 -2.33 2.57
CA TYR A 32 12.30 -3.42 2.00
C TYR A 32 13.49 -2.90 1.17
N ILE A 33 14.47 -3.78 0.95
CA ILE A 33 15.69 -3.51 0.20
C ILE A 33 15.79 -4.52 -0.94
N LYS A 34 16.08 -4.03 -2.15
CA LYS A 34 16.46 -4.87 -3.28
C LYS A 34 17.87 -4.55 -3.77
N ASP A 35 18.57 -5.56 -4.29
CA ASP A 35 19.84 -5.37 -4.98
C ASP A 35 19.65 -4.76 -6.38
N ALA A 36 20.74 -4.43 -7.07
CA ALA A 36 20.72 -3.92 -8.43
C ALA A 36 20.12 -4.89 -9.47
N ASN A 37 19.96 -6.17 -9.12
CA ASN A 37 19.31 -7.19 -9.95
C ASN A 37 17.82 -7.36 -9.59
N HIS A 38 17.28 -6.51 -8.71
CA HIS A 38 15.91 -6.52 -8.25
C HIS A 38 15.54 -7.74 -7.37
N HIS A 39 16.54 -8.37 -6.74
CA HIS A 39 16.30 -9.41 -5.74
C HIS A 39 16.08 -8.80 -4.36
N LEU A 40 15.08 -9.29 -3.64
CA LEU A 40 14.82 -8.92 -2.26
C LEU A 40 16.01 -9.36 -1.38
N VAL A 41 16.68 -8.37 -0.82
CA VAL A 41 17.82 -8.57 0.10
C VAL A 41 17.32 -8.63 1.53
N ASP A 42 16.42 -7.73 1.90
CA ASP A 42 15.88 -7.67 3.25
C ASP A 42 14.62 -6.81 3.38
N ALA A 43 13.88 -6.93 4.49
CA ALA A 43 12.75 -6.05 4.81
C ALA A 43 12.48 -5.93 6.32
N SER A 44 11.85 -4.84 6.77
CA SER A 44 11.40 -4.65 8.16
C SER A 44 10.49 -5.78 8.67
N PHE A 45 10.42 -5.97 9.98
CA PHE A 45 9.42 -6.88 10.58
C PHE A 45 7.99 -6.42 10.32
N ALA A 46 7.74 -5.10 10.32
CA ALA A 46 6.42 -4.54 10.02
C ALA A 46 5.97 -4.90 8.59
N PHE A 47 6.87 -4.83 7.61
CA PHE A 47 6.58 -5.26 6.24
C PHE A 47 6.23 -6.74 6.17
N PHE A 48 7.07 -7.63 6.73
CA PHE A 48 6.76 -9.07 6.72
C PHE A 48 5.47 -9.40 7.49
N SER A 49 5.23 -8.76 8.63
CA SER A 49 4.01 -8.98 9.41
C SER A 49 2.74 -8.59 8.65
N ARG A 50 2.83 -7.64 7.71
CA ARG A 50 1.68 -7.19 6.93
C ARG A 50 1.47 -8.00 5.66
N PHE A 51 2.55 -8.26 4.91
CA PHE A 51 2.49 -8.86 3.58
C PHE A 51 2.85 -10.36 3.55
N SER A 52 3.28 -10.95 4.66
CA SER A 52 3.72 -12.36 4.73
C SER A 52 3.16 -13.12 5.93
N LEU A 53 3.05 -14.45 5.77
CA LEU A 53 2.79 -15.38 6.86
C LEU A 53 4.05 -15.50 7.76
N LEU A 54 3.84 -15.55 9.07
CA LEU A 54 4.89 -15.64 10.10
C LEU A 54 5.88 -16.78 9.79
N ASN A 55 7.19 -16.51 9.92
CA ASN A 55 8.37 -17.40 9.80
C ASN A 55 9.24 -17.27 8.52
N VAL A 56 9.82 -16.09 8.29
CA VAL A 56 10.80 -15.85 7.21
C VAL A 56 12.24 -16.01 7.72
N THR A 57 13.03 -16.88 7.08
CA THR A 57 14.50 -16.95 7.24
C THR A 57 15.19 -16.44 5.96
N ALA A 58 16.50 -16.14 6.01
CA ALA A 58 17.25 -15.65 4.84
C ALA A 58 17.21 -16.61 3.62
N ALA A 59 17.17 -17.92 3.87
CA ALA A 59 17.03 -18.94 2.82
C ALA A 59 15.65 -18.91 2.12
N ASN A 60 14.64 -18.32 2.77
CA ASN A 60 13.28 -18.23 2.23
C ASN A 60 13.05 -16.95 1.41
N LEU A 61 13.95 -15.95 1.44
CA LEU A 61 13.69 -14.63 0.82
C LEU A 61 13.47 -14.71 -0.69
N SER A 62 14.27 -15.50 -1.41
CA SER A 62 14.10 -15.71 -2.85
C SER A 62 12.78 -16.43 -3.18
N SER A 63 12.37 -17.37 -2.34
CA SER A 63 11.07 -18.05 -2.47
C SER A 63 9.90 -17.12 -2.17
N ILE A 64 10.05 -16.25 -1.18
CA ILE A 64 9.03 -15.29 -0.75
C ILE A 64 8.91 -14.13 -1.74
N GLN A 65 9.98 -13.75 -2.43
CA GLN A 65 9.92 -12.70 -3.45
C GLN A 65 8.85 -12.99 -4.51
N ASN A 66 8.76 -14.23 -4.99
CA ASN A 66 7.75 -14.61 -5.99
C ASN A 66 6.31 -14.63 -5.42
N ALA A 67 6.17 -14.75 -4.10
CA ALA A 67 4.87 -14.68 -3.42
C ALA A 67 4.46 -13.24 -3.10
N LEU A 68 5.43 -12.37 -2.81
CA LEU A 68 5.23 -10.98 -2.42
C LEU A 68 4.99 -10.05 -3.61
N PHE A 69 5.77 -10.24 -4.68
CA PHE A 69 5.80 -9.33 -5.81
C PHE A 69 5.23 -10.04 -7.05
N PRO A 70 4.37 -9.37 -7.83
CA PRO A 70 3.83 -9.93 -9.05
C PRO A 70 4.93 -10.15 -10.07
N SER A 71 4.67 -11.03 -11.04
CA SER A 71 5.48 -11.18 -12.26
C SER A 71 4.82 -10.48 -13.45
N GLY A 72 5.58 -10.19 -14.51
CA GLY A 72 5.05 -9.65 -15.77
C GLY A 72 5.19 -8.13 -15.87
N GLN A 73 4.20 -7.46 -16.49
CA GLN A 73 4.32 -6.03 -16.82
C GLN A 73 4.46 -5.13 -15.59
N GLY A 74 3.70 -5.41 -14.53
CA GLY A 74 3.83 -4.67 -13.26
C GLY A 74 5.23 -4.75 -12.65
N ASP A 75 5.87 -5.92 -12.73
CA ASP A 75 7.24 -6.11 -12.27
C ASP A 75 8.24 -5.34 -13.14
N LEU A 76 8.11 -5.43 -14.46
CA LEU A 76 8.98 -4.70 -15.39
C LEU A 76 8.91 -3.18 -15.17
N ALA A 77 7.71 -2.64 -14.96
CA ALA A 77 7.50 -1.24 -14.63
C ALA A 77 8.13 -0.87 -13.28
N MET A 78 7.97 -1.71 -12.25
CA MET A 78 8.61 -1.48 -10.95
C MET A 78 10.13 -1.45 -11.06
N ARG A 79 10.72 -2.41 -11.78
CA ARG A 79 12.16 -2.49 -12.01
C ARG A 79 12.69 -1.26 -12.75
N ALA A 80 11.89 -0.66 -13.64
CA ALA A 80 12.25 0.57 -14.32
C ALA A 80 12.37 1.75 -13.32
N PHE A 81 11.43 1.88 -12.38
CA PHE A 81 11.52 2.90 -11.32
C PHE A 81 12.69 2.64 -10.36
N GLU A 82 12.92 1.39 -9.97
CA GLU A 82 14.06 1.02 -9.12
C GLU A 82 15.40 1.37 -9.80
N LYS A 83 15.55 1.07 -11.11
CA LYS A 83 16.72 1.49 -11.89
C LYS A 83 16.84 3.01 -11.96
N GLN A 84 15.73 3.71 -12.18
CA GLN A 84 15.72 5.16 -12.24
C GLN A 84 16.21 5.78 -10.91
N ALA A 85 15.75 5.26 -9.77
CA ALA A 85 16.18 5.73 -8.45
C ALA A 85 17.70 5.56 -8.24
N ILE A 86 18.26 4.42 -8.67
CA ILE A 86 19.70 4.14 -8.61
C ILE A 86 20.50 5.07 -9.54
N LEU A 87 20.04 5.27 -10.77
CA LEU A 87 20.74 6.04 -11.79
C LEU A 87 20.71 7.55 -11.50
N GLU A 88 19.54 8.08 -11.14
CA GLU A 88 19.36 9.51 -10.89
C GLU A 88 19.82 9.93 -9.50
N ASN A 89 19.99 8.97 -8.58
CA ASN A 89 20.27 9.23 -7.16
C ASN A 89 19.29 10.25 -6.56
N LYS A 90 18.02 10.10 -6.93
CA LYS A 90 16.91 10.92 -6.48
C LYS A 90 15.85 10.03 -5.88
N GLU A 91 15.15 10.61 -4.91
CA GLU A 91 13.96 10.01 -4.37
C GLU A 91 12.88 9.91 -5.46
N ILE A 92 12.23 8.75 -5.54
CA ILE A 92 11.08 8.53 -6.41
C ILE A 92 9.90 8.11 -5.54
N LEU A 93 8.80 8.83 -5.64
CA LEU A 93 7.52 8.45 -5.05
C LEU A 93 6.65 7.85 -6.15
N ILE A 94 6.09 6.68 -5.89
CA ILE A 94 5.10 6.08 -6.78
C ILE A 94 3.85 5.66 -5.99
N TYR A 95 2.68 5.90 -6.58
CA TYR A 95 1.44 5.26 -6.17
C TYR A 95 1.40 3.89 -6.82
N THR A 96 1.11 2.87 -6.03
CA THR A 96 0.87 1.53 -6.54
C THR A 96 -0.51 1.03 -6.18
N CYS A 97 -1.13 0.31 -7.11
CA CYS A 97 -2.32 -0.49 -6.89
C CYS A 97 -2.07 -1.90 -7.45
N GLY A 98 -2.28 -2.94 -6.64
CA GLY A 98 -2.13 -4.34 -7.06
C GLY A 98 -0.70 -4.88 -7.11
N TYR A 99 0.34 -4.04 -6.95
CA TYR A 99 1.73 -4.53 -6.89
C TYR A 99 2.06 -5.21 -5.56
N LEU A 100 1.48 -4.71 -4.46
CA LEU A 100 1.51 -5.36 -3.16
C LEU A 100 0.08 -5.63 -2.74
N ARG A 101 -0.14 -6.74 -2.06
CA ARG A 101 -1.43 -7.07 -1.42
C ARG A 101 -1.15 -7.63 -0.04
N ASP A 102 -1.76 -7.04 0.99
CA ASP A 102 -1.65 -7.57 2.35
C ASP A 102 -2.73 -8.63 2.65
N SER A 103 -2.59 -9.26 3.81
CA SER A 103 -3.51 -10.34 4.25
C SER A 103 -4.96 -9.89 4.45
N ASP A 104 -5.20 -8.60 4.66
CA ASP A 104 -6.54 -8.01 4.78
C ASP A 104 -7.12 -7.61 3.40
N GLY A 105 -6.35 -7.78 2.32
CA GLY A 105 -6.76 -7.45 0.96
C GLY A 105 -6.50 -5.98 0.56
N CYS A 106 -5.80 -5.20 1.38
CA CYS A 106 -5.35 -3.87 0.99
C CYS A 106 -4.28 -4.00 -0.08
N ASN A 107 -4.45 -3.25 -1.17
CA ASN A 107 -3.64 -3.38 -2.37
C ASN A 107 -3.16 -2.04 -2.94
N ALA A 108 -3.43 -0.92 -2.25
CA ALA A 108 -2.93 0.39 -2.67
C ALA A 108 -2.00 1.02 -1.62
N PHE A 109 -0.82 1.44 -2.09
CA PHE A 109 0.28 1.95 -1.25
C PHE A 109 1.03 3.06 -1.97
N ILE A 110 1.72 3.90 -1.20
CA ILE A 110 2.76 4.80 -1.72
C ILE A 110 4.12 4.17 -1.46
N LEU A 111 4.94 4.05 -2.49
CA LEU A 111 6.30 3.55 -2.38
C LEU A 111 7.27 4.70 -2.58
N LYS A 112 8.09 4.96 -1.55
CA LYS A 112 9.14 5.98 -1.58
C LYS A 112 10.49 5.27 -1.70
N MET A 113 11.08 5.40 -2.88
CA MET A 113 12.30 4.71 -3.28
C MET A 113 13.50 5.64 -3.21
N ASN A 114 14.59 5.13 -2.67
CA ASN A 114 15.87 5.81 -2.62
C ASN A 114 17.00 4.86 -2.99
N LYS A 115 18.05 5.41 -3.60
CA LYS A 115 19.32 4.70 -3.76
C LYS A 115 19.95 4.48 -2.38
N MET A 116 20.45 3.28 -2.15
CA MET A 116 21.30 2.96 -1.00
C MET A 116 22.61 2.36 -1.50
N TYR A 117 23.72 2.77 -0.89
CA TYR A 117 25.05 2.24 -1.20
C TYR A 117 25.65 1.59 0.03
N CYS A 118 26.03 0.32 -0.07
CA CYS A 118 26.63 -0.42 1.04
C CYS A 118 27.72 -1.35 0.50
N SER A 119 28.91 -1.30 1.12
CA SER A 119 30.04 -2.20 0.81
C SER A 119 30.41 -2.29 -0.67
N GLY A 120 30.37 -1.17 -1.40
CA GLY A 120 30.71 -1.16 -2.82
C GLY A 120 29.54 -1.42 -3.78
N LEU A 121 28.38 -1.82 -3.25
CA LEU A 121 27.24 -2.31 -4.01
C LEU A 121 26.05 -1.34 -3.94
N GLU A 122 25.28 -1.31 -5.01
CA GLU A 122 24.08 -0.48 -5.14
C GLU A 122 22.81 -1.28 -4.81
N TYR A 123 21.92 -0.62 -4.11
CA TYR A 123 20.64 -1.16 -3.67
C TYR A 123 19.55 -0.11 -3.87
N THR A 124 18.31 -0.57 -3.93
CA THR A 124 17.13 0.28 -3.77
C THR A 124 16.55 0.03 -2.38
N PHE A 125 16.41 1.09 -1.59
CA PHE A 125 15.66 1.09 -0.35
C PHE A 125 14.27 1.65 -0.61
N VAL A 126 13.24 0.89 -0.25
CA VAL A 126 11.84 1.25 -0.51
C VAL A 126 11.07 1.31 0.80
N ASN A 127 10.59 2.49 1.14
CA ASN A 127 9.58 2.69 2.18
C ASN A 127 8.19 2.45 1.59
N VAL A 128 7.40 1.63 2.27
CA VAL A 128 6.01 1.33 1.96
C VAL A 128 5.14 2.14 2.91
N ILE A 129 4.39 3.07 2.36
CA ILE A 129 3.52 3.97 3.12
C ILE A 129 2.08 3.60 2.82
N ASP A 130 1.27 3.48 3.86
CA ASP A 130 -0.16 3.24 3.70
C ASP A 130 -0.79 4.48 3.06
N VAL A 131 -1.49 4.28 1.94
CA VAL A 131 -2.08 5.39 1.19
C VAL A 131 -3.04 6.20 2.08
N ALA A 132 -3.76 5.55 2.99
CA ALA A 132 -4.69 6.21 3.91
C ALA A 132 -3.99 7.13 4.94
N SER A 133 -2.69 6.92 5.17
CA SER A 133 -1.87 7.75 6.06
C SER A 133 -1.10 8.85 5.33
N TYR A 134 -1.19 8.91 4.01
CA TYR A 134 -0.47 9.90 3.22
C TYR A 134 -1.24 11.22 3.22
N ASP A 135 -0.65 12.27 3.80
CA ASP A 135 -1.32 13.56 4.06
C ASP A 135 -1.93 14.17 2.78
N SER A 136 -1.21 14.07 1.66
CA SER A 136 -1.63 14.56 0.34
C SER A 136 -2.55 13.58 -0.41
N ILE A 137 -2.99 12.45 0.17
CA ILE A 137 -3.99 11.62 -0.52
C ILE A 137 -5.25 12.43 -0.77
N ASN A 138 -5.59 13.37 0.14
CA ASN A 138 -6.69 14.32 -0.04
C ASN A 138 -6.45 15.30 -1.21
N GLU A 139 -5.19 15.54 -1.59
CA GLU A 139 -4.76 16.41 -2.69
C GLU A 139 -4.63 15.68 -4.03
N TRP A 140 -4.52 14.34 -4.06
CA TRP A 140 -4.53 13.50 -5.29
C TRP A 140 -5.91 12.91 -5.63
N ILE A 141 -6.82 13.03 -4.67
CA ILE A 141 -8.25 12.76 -4.76
C ILE A 141 -9.09 14.03 -5.08
N PRO A 142 -8.60 15.16 -5.62
CA PRO A 142 -9.26 16.47 -5.55
C PRO A 142 -10.41 16.65 -6.56
N TYR A 143 -11.25 15.63 -6.75
CA TYR A 143 -12.61 15.75 -7.29
C TYR A 143 -13.66 15.07 -6.41
N LEU A 144 -13.25 14.55 -5.24
CA LEU A 144 -14.05 13.61 -4.47
C LEU A 144 -14.91 14.17 -3.36
N LEU A 145 -14.43 15.29 -2.86
CA LEU A 145 -15.01 15.94 -1.72
C LEU A 145 -15.61 17.21 -2.30
N THR A 146 -16.83 17.05 -2.81
CA THR A 146 -17.79 18.18 -2.79
C THR A 146 -17.65 18.86 -1.44
N ASP A 147 -17.73 20.19 -1.40
CA ASP A 147 -17.63 21.09 -0.22
C ASP A 147 -18.53 20.76 0.99
N MET A 148 -19.07 19.54 1.06
CA MET A 148 -19.66 18.94 2.24
C MET A 148 -18.61 18.89 3.35
N LYS A 149 -18.67 19.90 4.24
CA LYS A 149 -18.28 19.72 5.63
C LYS A 149 -18.93 18.44 6.12
N ILE A 150 -18.16 17.36 6.24
CA ILE A 150 -18.60 16.12 6.88
C ILE A 150 -18.79 16.49 8.35
N ASN A 151 -20.00 16.98 8.68
CA ASN A 151 -20.42 17.16 10.06
C ASN A 151 -20.31 15.78 10.73
N ASN A 152 -19.98 15.78 12.03
CA ASN A 152 -19.97 14.56 12.82
C ASN A 152 -21.38 13.94 12.81
N SER A 153 -21.64 13.05 11.86
CA SER A 153 -22.82 12.20 11.80
C SER A 153 -22.89 11.25 13.02
N ASP A 154 -24.07 10.69 13.30
CA ASP A 154 -24.25 9.73 14.41
C ASP A 154 -23.73 8.31 14.10
N VAL A 155 -22.77 8.16 13.18
CA VAL A 155 -22.20 6.85 12.88
C VAL A 155 -21.27 6.44 14.01
N GLN A 156 -21.65 5.43 14.78
CA GLN A 156 -20.79 4.81 15.79
C GLN A 156 -19.61 4.11 15.10
N LEU A 157 -18.49 4.81 15.02
CA LEU A 157 -17.28 4.30 14.37
C LEU A 157 -16.78 3.01 15.04
N SER A 158 -17.00 2.83 16.35
CA SER A 158 -16.57 1.65 17.11
C SER A 158 -16.92 0.30 16.47
N ASN A 159 -18.03 0.23 15.71
CA ASN A 159 -18.51 -1.01 15.10
C ASN A 159 -17.64 -1.50 13.94
N PHE A 160 -16.74 -0.65 13.42
CA PHE A 160 -15.94 -0.92 12.22
C PHE A 160 -14.47 -1.22 12.54
N ARG A 161 -14.10 -1.31 13.81
CA ARG A 161 -12.73 -1.59 14.23
C ARG A 161 -12.36 -3.03 13.82
N LYS A 162 -11.33 -3.17 12.97
CA LYS A 162 -10.86 -4.45 12.38
C LYS A 162 -11.81 -5.10 11.37
N VAL A 163 -12.71 -4.31 10.78
CA VAL A 163 -13.59 -4.79 9.71
C VAL A 163 -12.99 -4.41 8.37
N THR A 164 -12.66 -5.42 7.56
CA THR A 164 -12.36 -5.25 6.14
C THR A 164 -13.69 -5.14 5.38
N PRO A 165 -13.93 -4.09 4.58
CA PRO A 165 -15.21 -3.94 3.88
C PRO A 165 -15.49 -5.11 2.93
N LEU A 166 -14.43 -5.72 2.38
CA LEU A 166 -14.48 -6.87 1.48
C LEU A 166 -15.13 -8.13 2.09
N THR A 167 -15.21 -8.25 3.42
CA THR A 167 -15.85 -9.39 4.08
C THR A 167 -17.34 -9.17 4.37
N LEU A 168 -17.83 -7.93 4.23
CA LEU A 168 -19.21 -7.57 4.54
C LEU A 168 -20.08 -7.39 3.30
N VAL A 169 -19.48 -7.10 2.15
CA VAL A 169 -20.19 -6.88 0.89
C VAL A 169 -19.65 -7.81 -0.20
N SER A 170 -20.48 -8.11 -1.19
CA SER A 170 -20.01 -8.80 -2.39
C SER A 170 -19.02 -7.94 -3.18
N GLN A 171 -18.21 -8.55 -4.05
CA GLN A 171 -17.28 -7.83 -4.93
C GLN A 171 -17.98 -6.79 -5.80
N ASP A 172 -19.16 -7.14 -6.31
CA ASP A 172 -20.00 -6.30 -7.15
C ASP A 172 -20.59 -5.09 -6.41
N GLU A 173 -20.87 -5.25 -5.12
CA GLU A 173 -21.29 -4.17 -4.22
C GLU A 173 -20.08 -3.31 -3.81
N TRP A 174 -18.92 -3.92 -3.60
CA TRP A 174 -17.68 -3.20 -3.30
C TRP A 174 -17.20 -2.35 -4.48
N ASP A 175 -17.31 -2.84 -5.73
CA ASP A 175 -17.05 -2.05 -6.94
C ASP A 175 -17.83 -0.72 -6.90
N VAL A 176 -19.12 -0.79 -6.57
CA VAL A 176 -20.00 0.39 -6.45
C VAL A 176 -19.62 1.26 -5.25
N ALA A 177 -19.40 0.66 -4.08
CA ALA A 177 -19.04 1.39 -2.86
C ALA A 177 -17.71 2.13 -3.00
N TRP A 178 -16.69 1.47 -3.56
CA TRP A 178 -15.38 2.07 -3.80
C TRP A 178 -15.47 3.19 -4.83
N LEU A 179 -16.25 3.04 -5.91
CA LEU A 179 -16.49 4.15 -6.85
C LEU A 179 -17.27 5.31 -6.22
N LEU A 180 -18.15 5.06 -5.24
CA LEU A 180 -18.80 6.13 -4.46
C LEU A 180 -17.83 6.82 -3.50
N ILE A 181 -16.90 6.07 -2.90
CA ILE A 181 -15.79 6.61 -2.10
C ILE A 181 -14.85 7.42 -2.98
N CYS A 182 -14.67 6.97 -4.22
CA CYS A 182 -14.07 7.65 -5.36
C CYS A 182 -15.05 8.59 -6.08
N GLY A 183 -16.22 8.87 -5.47
CA GLY A 183 -17.15 10.01 -5.66
C GLY A 183 -17.69 10.20 -7.05
N TYR A 184 -17.61 9.15 -7.85
CA TYR A 184 -18.42 9.00 -9.04
C TYR A 184 -19.91 9.09 -8.68
N THR A 185 -20.68 9.70 -9.57
CA THR A 185 -22.15 9.71 -9.45
C THR A 185 -22.72 8.35 -9.84
N ILE A 186 -23.95 8.05 -9.40
CA ILE A 186 -24.69 6.83 -9.81
C ILE A 186 -24.68 6.67 -11.34
N ARG A 187 -24.83 7.80 -12.08
CA ARG A 187 -24.78 7.79 -13.54
C ARG A 187 -23.41 7.39 -14.07
N ASN A 188 -22.32 7.92 -13.51
CA ASN A 188 -20.97 7.54 -13.93
C ASN A 188 -20.70 6.07 -13.62
N ILE A 189 -21.09 5.60 -12.43
CA ILE A 189 -20.91 4.21 -12.00
C ILE A 189 -21.65 3.25 -12.92
N ALA A 190 -22.92 3.54 -13.25
CA ALA A 190 -23.72 2.75 -14.18
C ALA A 190 -23.02 2.58 -15.54
N VAL A 191 -22.39 3.64 -16.05
CA VAL A 191 -21.62 3.60 -17.30
C VAL A 191 -20.33 2.78 -17.13
N ILE A 192 -19.56 3.01 -16.07
CA ILE A 192 -18.28 2.32 -15.81
C ILE A 192 -18.48 0.81 -15.66
N LEU A 193 -19.51 0.40 -14.92
CA LEU A 193 -19.78 -1.00 -14.62
C LEU A 193 -20.70 -1.68 -15.65
N ASN A 194 -21.21 -0.92 -16.63
CA ASN A 194 -22.17 -1.38 -17.63
C ASN A 194 -23.44 -2.00 -17.01
N PHE A 195 -24.00 -1.34 -15.99
CA PHE A 195 -25.26 -1.70 -15.35
C PHE A 195 -26.30 -0.60 -15.53
N ASN A 196 -27.58 -0.96 -15.41
CA ASN A 196 -28.64 0.04 -15.36
C ASN A 196 -28.62 0.77 -13.99
N LYS A 197 -29.22 1.97 -13.94
CA LYS A 197 -29.23 2.80 -12.73
C LYS A 197 -29.93 2.12 -11.55
N SER A 198 -31.04 1.43 -11.78
CA SER A 198 -31.80 0.74 -10.71
C SER A 198 -30.97 -0.37 -10.04
N THR A 199 -30.13 -1.07 -10.81
CA THR A 199 -29.19 -2.06 -10.27
C THR A 199 -28.13 -1.39 -9.41
N ILE A 200 -27.59 -0.25 -9.83
CA ILE A 200 -26.64 0.51 -9.01
C ILE A 200 -27.30 1.00 -7.72
N GLU A 201 -28.51 1.57 -7.78
CA GLU A 201 -29.26 2.01 -6.61
C GLU A 201 -29.50 0.88 -5.62
N SER A 202 -29.98 -0.28 -6.09
CA SER A 202 -30.17 -1.46 -5.24
C SER A 202 -28.87 -1.95 -4.60
N ARG A 203 -27.73 -1.91 -5.32
CA ARG A 203 -26.42 -2.25 -4.74
C ARG A 203 -25.98 -1.24 -3.68
N ILE A 204 -26.26 0.04 -3.89
CA ILE A 204 -25.97 1.09 -2.89
C ILE A 204 -26.76 0.85 -1.61
N ASP A 205 -28.04 0.49 -1.72
CA ASP A 205 -28.88 0.18 -0.56
C ASP A 205 -28.35 -1.03 0.21
N ASN A 206 -27.94 -2.10 -0.51
CA ASN A 206 -27.31 -3.26 0.11
C ASN A 206 -25.99 -2.91 0.80
N VAL A 207 -25.13 -2.09 0.16
CA VAL A 207 -23.89 -1.60 0.75
C VAL A 207 -24.18 -0.85 2.06
N TYR A 208 -25.18 0.02 2.06
CA TYR A 208 -25.58 0.78 3.25
C TYR A 208 -26.05 -0.14 4.38
N MET A 209 -26.88 -1.14 4.07
CA MET A 209 -27.32 -2.12 5.07
C MET A 209 -26.17 -2.98 5.60
N ASN A 210 -25.37 -3.57 4.71
CA ASN A 210 -24.30 -4.51 5.08
C ASN A 210 -23.15 -3.83 5.83
N LEU A 211 -22.79 -2.61 5.42
CA LEU A 211 -21.81 -1.78 6.11
C LEU A 211 -22.44 -0.96 7.24
N GLN A 212 -23.72 -1.16 7.57
CA GLN A 212 -24.41 -0.46 8.66
C GLN A 212 -24.21 1.08 8.62
N VAL A 213 -24.18 1.66 7.41
CA VAL A 213 -24.10 3.10 7.18
C VAL A 213 -25.41 3.61 6.62
N VAL A 214 -25.87 4.77 7.07
CA VAL A 214 -27.22 5.27 6.75
C VAL A 214 -27.30 5.87 5.33
N ASN A 215 -26.21 6.43 4.83
CA ASN A 215 -26.17 7.14 3.55
C ASN A 215 -24.72 7.35 3.05
N LYS A 216 -24.59 8.00 1.89
CA LYS A 216 -23.28 8.35 1.27
C LYS A 216 -22.35 9.09 2.23
N ILE A 217 -22.85 10.04 3.02
CA ILE A 217 -22.03 10.81 3.96
C ILE A 217 -21.47 9.89 5.05
N GLY A 218 -22.30 8.97 5.57
CA GLY A 218 -21.88 7.93 6.50
C GLY A 218 -20.79 7.04 5.90
N LEU A 219 -21.01 6.54 4.68
CA LEU A 219 -20.02 5.73 3.95
C LEU A 219 -18.68 6.46 3.80
N LEU A 220 -18.70 7.70 3.31
CA LEU A 220 -17.48 8.51 3.11
C LEU A 220 -16.73 8.74 4.41
N ARG A 221 -17.45 8.96 5.52
CA ARG A 221 -16.84 9.17 6.83
C ARG A 221 -16.17 7.91 7.35
N VAL A 222 -16.85 6.76 7.29
CA VAL A 222 -16.27 5.47 7.69
C VAL A 222 -15.07 5.13 6.81
N ALA A 223 -15.21 5.30 5.49
CA ALA A 223 -14.14 5.06 4.54
C ALA A 223 -12.90 5.94 4.82
N LYS A 224 -13.10 7.23 5.11
CA LYS A 224 -12.02 8.13 5.49
C LYS A 224 -11.35 7.70 6.80
N PHE A 225 -12.13 7.41 7.82
CA PHE A 225 -11.61 7.07 9.15
C PHE A 225 -10.85 5.74 9.17
N TYR A 226 -11.34 4.73 8.44
CA TYR A 226 -10.74 3.40 8.36
C TYR A 226 -9.83 3.19 7.15
N GLY A 227 -9.60 4.25 6.37
CA GLY A 227 -8.71 4.21 5.20
C GLY A 227 -9.19 3.28 4.10
N TRP A 228 -10.50 3.08 3.91
CA TRP A 228 -11.02 2.08 2.99
C TRP A 228 -10.69 2.31 1.51
N ILE A 229 -10.24 3.51 1.16
CA ILE A 229 -9.73 3.83 -0.18
C ILE A 229 -8.63 2.86 -0.63
N ARG A 230 -7.88 2.27 0.31
CA ARG A 230 -6.77 1.33 0.06
C ARG A 230 -7.18 -0.06 -0.41
N PHE A 231 -8.48 -0.39 -0.34
CA PHE A 231 -9.03 -1.66 -0.82
C PHE A 231 -9.58 -1.45 -2.24
N VAL A 232 -8.69 -1.32 -3.23
CA VAL A 232 -9.10 -1.12 -4.62
C VAL A 232 -9.72 -2.41 -5.16
N PRO A 233 -10.89 -2.36 -5.81
CA PRO A 233 -11.52 -3.57 -6.32
C PRO A 233 -10.68 -4.29 -7.38
N GLU A 234 -10.76 -5.62 -7.42
CA GLU A 234 -9.91 -6.44 -8.29
C GLU A 234 -10.07 -6.12 -9.78
N ARG A 235 -11.26 -5.67 -10.20
CA ARG A 235 -11.51 -5.18 -11.56
C ARG A 235 -10.51 -4.09 -11.98
N TYR A 236 -10.05 -3.28 -11.04
CA TYR A 236 -9.13 -2.17 -11.26
C TYR A 236 -7.70 -2.46 -10.83
N SER A 237 -7.47 -3.62 -10.21
CA SER A 237 -6.18 -4.00 -9.62
C SER A 237 -5.67 -5.37 -10.07
N SER A 238 -6.33 -5.99 -11.06
CA SER A 238 -5.96 -7.32 -11.57
C SER A 238 -4.59 -7.29 -12.23
N GLU A 239 -4.29 -6.21 -12.94
CA GLU A 239 -2.95 -5.86 -13.38
C GLU A 239 -2.38 -4.76 -12.49
N PRO A 240 -1.14 -4.90 -11.98
CA PRO A 240 -0.54 -3.87 -11.15
C PRO A 240 -0.41 -2.54 -11.90
N PHE A 241 -0.92 -1.48 -11.29
CA PHE A 241 -0.83 -0.11 -11.77
C PHE A 241 0.20 0.65 -10.93
N LEU A 242 1.12 1.34 -11.60
CA LEU A 242 2.20 2.11 -10.99
C LEU A 242 2.25 3.49 -11.63
N PHE A 243 2.16 4.54 -10.81
CA PHE A 243 2.20 5.92 -11.28
C PHE A 243 3.16 6.73 -10.42
N LYS A 244 4.10 7.43 -11.05
CA LYS A 244 5.02 8.33 -10.34
C LYS A 244 4.26 9.56 -9.86
N ILE A 245 4.46 9.91 -8.60
CA ILE A 245 3.97 11.15 -8.03
C ILE A 245 5.16 12.13 -8.00
N ASP A 246 4.95 13.32 -8.56
CA ASP A 246 5.91 14.43 -8.49
C ASP A 246 5.76 15.24 -7.19
#